data_AF-I0JH22-F1
#
_entry.id   AF-I0JH22-F1
#
_cell.length_a   1.000
_cell.length_b   1.000
_cell.length_c   1.000
_cell.angle_alpha   90.00
_cell.angle_beta   90.00
_cell.angle_gamma   90.00
#
_symmetry.space_group_name_H-M   'P 1'
#
loop_
_entity.id
_entity.type
_entity.pdbx_description
1 polymer ?
#
loop_
_entity_poly.entity_id
_entity_poly.type
_entity_poly.pdbx_seq_one_letter_code
_entity_poly.pdbx_strand_id
1 'polypeptide(L)' 'MVGGCYWDNGNPDVIPLRSCVWIEGYGYAVAGDTGGAINGKRIDLFVPDKEQALSFGRKQVKVKFLD' A
#
# COMPACT_ATOMS: atom_id res chain seq x y z
N MET A 1 2.12 -7.14 -11.20
CA MET A 1 1.80 -7.96 -10.01
C MET A 1 1.17 -7.03 -9.00
N VAL A 2 0.07 -7.41 -8.36
CA VAL A 2 -0.63 -6.54 -7.39
C VAL A 2 0.41 -6.07 -6.37
N GLY A 3 0.61 -4.75 -6.30
CA GLY A 3 1.67 -4.17 -5.50
C GLY A 3 1.49 -4.54 -4.05
N GLY A 4 2.44 -5.32 -3.53
CA GLY A 4 2.48 -5.69 -2.13
C GLY A 4 2.44 -4.43 -1.29
N CYS A 5 1.31 -4.21 -0.62
CA CYS A 5 1.22 -3.19 0.42
C CYS A 5 1.96 -3.74 1.64
N TYR A 6 3.29 -3.56 1.72
CA TYR A 6 4.12 -4.10 2.80
C TYR A 6 3.84 -3.43 4.14
N TRP A 7 3.40 -4.15 5.17
CA TRP A 7 3.26 -3.60 6.53
C TRP A 7 3.51 -4.58 7.71
N ASP A 8 3.98 -4.04 8.84
CA ASP A 8 4.51 -4.67 10.07
C ASP A 8 3.63 -5.76 10.74
N ASN A 9 4.28 -6.77 11.31
CA ASN A 9 3.74 -8.04 11.79
C ASN A 9 3.21 -8.01 13.24
N GLY A 10 2.75 -6.86 13.76
CA GLY A 10 2.46 -6.77 15.20
C GLY A 10 1.53 -5.67 15.71
N ASN A 11 0.96 -4.81 14.87
CA ASN A 11 0.10 -3.71 15.33
C ASN A 11 -1.32 -3.81 14.72
N PRO A 12 -2.40 -3.82 15.53
CA PRO A 12 -3.79 -3.90 15.05
C PRO A 12 -4.27 -2.65 14.28
N ASP A 13 -3.55 -1.53 14.33
CA ASP A 13 -3.84 -0.31 13.55
C ASP A 13 -3.35 -0.39 12.08
N VAL A 14 -2.98 -1.59 11.63
CA VAL A 14 -2.32 -1.87 10.34
C VAL A 14 -3.27 -2.54 9.36
N ILE A 15 -3.03 -2.33 8.07
CA ILE A 15 -3.79 -2.99 7.00
C ILE A 15 -3.53 -4.50 7.03
N PRO A 16 -4.52 -5.35 7.32
CA PRO A 16 -4.30 -6.80 7.35
C PRO A 16 -3.89 -7.33 5.98
N LEU A 17 -3.02 -8.34 5.95
CA LEU A 17 -2.75 -9.09 4.72
C LEU A 17 -4.06 -9.58 4.09
N ARG A 18 -4.11 -9.57 2.76
CA ARG A 18 -5.25 -9.95 1.92
C ARG A 18 -6.49 -9.04 2.05
N SER A 19 -6.42 -7.94 2.81
CA SER A 19 -7.49 -6.95 2.82
C SER A 19 -7.47 -6.08 1.55
N CYS A 20 -8.66 -5.63 1.16
CA CYS A 20 -8.86 -4.69 0.07
C CYS A 20 -8.88 -3.26 0.63
N VAL A 21 -8.15 -2.35 -0.03
CA VAL A 21 -8.12 -0.95 0.33
C VAL A 21 -8.30 -0.07 -0.90
N TRP A 22 -8.81 1.14 -0.68
CA TRP A 22 -8.77 2.21 -1.67
C TRP A 22 -7.72 3.24 -1.27
N ILE A 23 -6.89 3.64 -2.23
CA ILE A 23 -5.77 4.56 -2.03
C ILE A 23 -5.96 5.77 -2.93
N GLU A 24 -5.93 6.96 -2.32
CA GLU A 24 -6.11 8.21 -3.03
C GLU A 24 -5.08 8.40 -4.17
N GLY A 25 -5.58 8.56 -5.39
CA GLY A 25 -4.76 8.73 -6.58
C GLY A 25 -4.15 7.45 -7.16
N TYR A 26 -4.37 6.29 -6.53
CA TYR A 26 -3.97 4.97 -7.08
C TYR A 26 -5.19 4.12 -7.43
N GLY A 27 -6.19 4.08 -6.54
CA GLY A 27 -7.38 3.25 -6.70
C GLY A 27 -7.38 2.05 -5.77
N TYR A 28 -7.94 0.92 -6.23
CA TYR A 28 -8.07 -0.30 -5.44
C TYR A 28 -6.75 -1.07 -5.38
N ALA A 29 -6.40 -1.54 -4.18
CA ALA A 29 -5.23 -2.37 -3.93
C ALA A 29 -5.57 -3.50 -2.95
N VAL A 30 -4.83 -4.61 -3.06
CA VAL A 30 -4.91 -5.73 -2.10
C VAL A 30 -3.58 -5.85 -1.40
N ALA A 31 -3.60 -5.97 -0.07
CA ALA A 31 -2.38 -6.18 0.70
C ALA A 31 -1.80 -7.58 0.42
N GLY A 32 -0.75 -7.64 -0.40
CA GLY A 32 -0.17 -8.91 -0.88
C GLY A 32 1.00 -9.46 -0.06
N ASP A 33 1.69 -8.64 0.74
CA ASP A 33 2.93 -9.05 1.43
C ASP A 33 3.24 -8.15 2.65
N THR A 34 4.16 -8.58 3.50
CA THR A 34 4.71 -7.84 4.66
C THR A 34 6.23 -7.88 4.63
N GLY A 35 6.91 -6.86 5.15
CA GLY A 35 8.38 -6.86 5.19
C GLY A 35 8.92 -6.07 6.38
N GLY A 36 9.82 -6.68 7.16
CA GLY A 36 10.36 -6.09 8.39
C GLY A 36 11.22 -4.83 8.22
N ALA A 37 11.57 -4.45 6.98
CA ALA A 37 12.28 -3.21 6.69
C ALA A 37 11.36 -1.98 6.61
N ILE A 38 10.03 -2.18 6.66
CA ILE A 38 9.02 -1.14 6.51
C ILE A 38 8.28 -0.97 7.86
N ASN A 39 8.70 0.06 8.61
CA ASN A 39 8.17 0.42 9.94
C ASN A 39 7.31 1.70 9.86
N GLY A 40 6.18 1.79 10.58
CA GLY A 40 5.25 2.95 10.58
C GLY A 40 3.92 2.83 9.78
N LYS A 41 3.60 3.82 8.92
CA LYS A 41 2.38 3.90 8.09
C LYS A 41 2.71 4.37 6.66
N ARG A 42 3.23 3.47 5.82
CA ARG A 42 3.92 3.78 4.55
C ARG A 42 3.76 2.68 3.47
N ILE A 43 2.73 2.77 2.65
CA ILE A 43 2.45 1.74 1.65
C ILE A 43 3.43 1.86 0.47
N ASP A 44 3.93 0.74 -0.05
CA ASP A 44 4.59 0.69 -1.36
C ASP A 44 3.58 0.21 -2.41
N LEU A 45 3.58 0.87 -3.57
CA LEU A 45 2.61 0.63 -4.62
C LEU A 45 3.34 0.17 -5.87
N PHE A 46 2.93 -0.97 -6.40
CA PHE A 46 3.38 -1.39 -7.71
C PHE A 46 2.59 -0.64 -8.78
N VAL A 47 3.30 0.21 -9.51
CA VAL A 47 2.82 0.84 -10.73
C VAL A 47 3.62 0.23 -11.88
N PRO A 48 2.98 -0.44 -12.86
CA PRO A 48 3.69 -1.13 -13.93
C PRO A 48 4.50 -0.19 -14.83
N ASP A 49 4.04 1.06 -14.97
CA ASP A 49 4.66 2.07 -15.81
C ASP A 49 5.54 3.03 -15.00
N LYS A 50 6.77 3.26 -15.47
CA LYS A 50 7.76 4.07 -14.77
C LYS A 50 7.37 5.55 -14.74
N GLU A 51 6.81 6.09 -15.82
CA GLU A 51 6.42 7.49 -15.88
C GLU A 51 5.23 7.77 -14.94
N GLN A 52 4.28 6.85 -14.87
CA GLN A 52 3.18 6.88 -13.91
C GLN A 52 3.69 6.78 -12.46
N ALA A 53 4.68 5.92 -12.18
CA ALA A 53 5.29 5.82 -10.86
C ALA A 53 5.97 7.14 -10.44
N LEU A 54 6.73 7.75 -11.35
CA LEU A 54 7.37 9.05 -11.13
C LEU A 54 6.35 10.17 -10.94
N SER A 55 5.28 10.17 -11.73
CA SER A 55 4.19 11.15 -11.64
C SER A 55 3.40 11.02 -10.34
N PHE A 56 3.21 9.78 -9.84
CA PHE A 56 2.55 9.54 -8.56
C PHE A 56 3.40 10.06 -7.39
N GLY A 57 4.71 9.78 -7.42
CA GLY A 57 5.70 10.27 -6.47
C GLY A 57 5.55 9.72 -5.05
N ARG A 58 6.47 10.11 -4.16
CA ARG A 58 6.37 9.81 -2.72
C ARG A 58 5.57 10.90 -2.03
N LYS A 59 4.44 10.53 -1.45
CA LYS A 59 3.55 11.47 -0.76
C LYS A 59 2.72 10.75 0.31
N GLN A 60 2.15 11.53 1.22
CA GLN A 60 1.12 11.06 2.12
C GLN A 60 -0.21 11.03 1.36
N VAL A 61 -0.96 9.95 1.50
CA VAL A 61 -2.25 9.75 0.83
C VAL A 61 -3.27 9.22 1.82
N LYS A 62 -4.55 9.46 1.56
CA LYS A 62 -5.63 8.81 2.31
C LYS A 62 -5.81 7.37 1.84
N VAL A 63 -5.99 6.49 2.81
CA VAL A 63 -6.25 5.06 2.61
C VAL A 63 -7.56 4.73 3.29
N LYS A 64 -8.42 3.97 2.62
CA LYS A 64 -9.70 3.51 3.16
C LYS A 64 -9.75 1.99 3.11
N PHE A 65 -10.16 1.38 4.20
CA PHE A 65 -10.51 -0.03 4.25
C PHE A 65 -11.80 -0.28 3.49
N LEU A 66 -11.81 -1.38 2.75
CA LEU A 66 -12.97 -1.91 2.07
C LEU A 66 -13.17 -3.29 2.67
N ASP A 67 -14.10 -3.38 3.61
CA ASP A 67 -14.43 -4.63 4.31
C ASP A 67 -14.81 -5.76 3.34
#